data_AF-A0A1B6ILY9-F1
#
_entry.id   AF-A0A1B6ILY9-F1
#
_cell.length_a   1.000
_cell.length_b   1.000
_cell.length_c   1.000
_cell.angle_alpha   90.00
_cell.angle_beta   90.00
_cell.angle_gamma   90.00
#
_symmetry.space_group_name_H-M   'P 1'
#
loop_
_entity.id
_entity.type
_entity.pdbx_description
1 polymer ?
#
loop_
_entity_poly.entity_id
_entity_poly.type
_entity_poly.pdbx_seq_one_letter_code
_entity_poly.pdbx_strand_id
1 'polypeptide(L)'
;EVRGKQGGKTLCRQHKFEIILITVPILDYAMAEQVSINIETYRQKVRMYLDANNYESALFWADKVANMSGGDPRDWYWVAQCMYRSRQYHRAAILIRNKGLDKTQPLCQWLAGLCLLEAKQYNDALLILSNDEEVLGTNRSTTVVVATNFVIPPIGSDKILEGFTPKTLQSALLLLKGRVYEKLDNRTRAAECFKNALKHDVYCYQAFDSLVKHQMLTSSEEKELLMSLPFKEQCGENDLLPAVYEILLNKYQNLPQTPVPALPHPRLVDNLDLEAARAE
;
A
#
# COMPACT_ATOMS: atom_id res chain seq x y z
N GLU A 1 -75.29 41.75 -8.10
CA GLU A 1 -75.55 40.95 -6.88
C GLU A 1 -75.38 39.47 -7.15
N VAL A 2 -75.05 38.75 -6.09
CA VAL A 2 -74.31 37.50 -6.03
C VAL A 2 -75.07 36.31 -6.64
N ARG A 3 -74.41 35.58 -7.55
CA ARG A 3 -74.76 34.22 -7.97
C ARG A 3 -74.18 33.22 -6.97
N GLY A 4 -74.86 32.09 -6.76
CA GLY A 4 -74.12 30.83 -6.57
C GLY A 4 -74.68 29.81 -5.58
N LYS A 5 -75.51 28.92 -6.15
CA LYS A 5 -75.43 27.45 -6.07
C LYS A 5 -75.50 26.72 -4.71
N GLN A 6 -76.48 25.81 -4.70
CA GLN A 6 -76.64 24.62 -3.87
C GLN A 6 -75.35 23.80 -3.73
N GLY A 7 -75.11 23.27 -2.53
CA GLY A 7 -74.08 22.29 -2.24
C GLY A 7 -74.49 21.43 -1.07
N GLY A 8 -74.88 20.18 -1.35
CA GLY A 8 -75.15 19.15 -0.35
C GLY A 8 -73.89 18.85 0.46
N LYS A 9 -74.03 18.79 1.79
CA LYS A 9 -72.94 18.40 2.68
C LYS A 9 -72.87 16.89 2.74
N THR A 10 -71.93 16.33 1.99
CA THR A 10 -71.49 14.94 2.04
C THR A 10 -70.97 14.61 3.44
N LEU A 11 -71.55 13.58 4.05
CA LEU A 11 -71.11 13.02 5.34
C LEU A 11 -69.81 12.23 5.10
N CYS A 12 -68.66 12.89 5.20
CA CYS A 12 -67.36 12.22 5.13
C CYS A 12 -67.00 11.71 6.53
N ARG A 13 -67.11 10.39 6.74
CA ARG A 13 -66.65 9.69 7.94
C ARG A 13 -65.15 9.97 8.12
N GLN A 14 -64.80 10.71 9.17
CA GLN A 14 -63.43 10.79 9.64
C GLN A 14 -63.03 9.41 10.20
N HIS A 15 -62.24 8.65 9.44
CA HIS A 15 -61.50 7.53 10.00
C HIS A 15 -60.42 8.10 10.94
N LYS A 16 -60.65 7.98 12.25
CA LYS A 16 -59.59 8.09 13.25
C LYS A 16 -58.58 6.97 12.97
N PHE A 17 -57.45 7.30 12.39
CA PHE A 17 -56.26 6.46 12.49
C PHE A 17 -55.70 6.65 13.90
N GLU A 18 -55.97 5.70 14.80
CA GLU A 18 -55.21 5.57 16.04
C GLU A 18 -53.77 5.23 15.66
N ILE A 19 -52.87 6.20 15.81
CA ILE A 19 -51.44 5.93 15.84
C ILE A 19 -51.20 5.20 17.15
N ILE A 20 -51.10 3.87 17.08
CA ILE A 20 -50.55 3.07 18.16
C ILE A 20 -49.07 3.47 18.25
N LEU A 21 -48.79 4.42 19.14
CA LEU A 21 -47.44 4.66 19.63
C LEU A 21 -47.01 3.38 20.35
N ILE A 22 -46.33 2.49 19.63
CA ILE A 22 -45.53 1.45 20.26
C ILE A 22 -44.39 2.20 20.94
N THR A 23 -44.62 2.61 22.19
CA THR A 23 -43.55 2.98 23.11
C THR A 23 -42.70 1.73 23.30
N VAL A 24 -41.68 1.56 22.47
CA VAL A 24 -40.59 0.64 22.77
C VAL A 24 -40.03 1.13 24.10
N PRO A 25 -40.09 0.33 25.18
CA PRO A 25 -39.48 0.73 26.43
C PRO A 25 -38.01 0.97 26.13
N ILE A 26 -37.57 2.21 26.34
CA ILE A 26 -36.16 2.53 26.49
C ILE A 26 -35.76 1.73 27.71
N LEU A 27 -35.26 0.51 27.47
CA LEU A 27 -34.59 -0.27 28.48
C LEU A 27 -33.50 0.65 29.01
N ASP A 28 -33.66 1.07 30.26
CA ASP A 28 -32.60 1.56 31.11
C ASP A 28 -31.40 0.65 30.87
N TYR A 29 -30.46 1.14 30.06
CA TYR A 29 -29.16 0.53 29.86
C TYR A 29 -28.37 0.85 31.13
N ALA A 30 -28.81 0.22 32.23
CA ALA A 30 -28.17 0.21 33.50
C ALA A 30 -26.69 -0.04 33.25
N MET A 31 -25.86 0.86 33.78
CA MET A 31 -24.41 0.89 33.69
C MET A 31 -23.82 -0.52 33.64
N ALA A 32 -23.68 -1.05 32.42
CA ALA A 32 -23.03 -2.32 32.22
C ALA A 32 -21.61 -2.10 32.72
N GLU A 33 -21.18 -2.90 33.70
CA GLU A 33 -19.78 -3.01 34.07
C GLU A 33 -19.00 -3.06 32.75
N GLN A 34 -18.19 -2.02 32.48
CA GLN A 34 -17.36 -1.99 31.30
C GLN A 34 -16.32 -3.09 31.49
N VAL A 35 -16.65 -4.29 31.03
CA VAL A 35 -15.70 -5.38 30.88
C VAL A 35 -14.56 -4.80 30.05
N SER A 36 -13.37 -4.73 30.63
CA SER A 36 -12.19 -4.23 29.95
C SER A 36 -11.81 -5.22 28.85
N ILE A 37 -12.32 -4.99 27.65
CA ILE A 37 -12.01 -5.82 26.49
C ILE A 37 -10.55 -5.59 26.14
N ASN A 38 -9.73 -6.64 26.24
CA ASN A 38 -8.33 -6.57 25.83
C ASN A 38 -8.23 -6.60 24.30
N ILE A 39 -8.12 -5.42 23.69
CA ILE A 39 -8.02 -5.20 22.24
C ILE A 39 -6.85 -5.99 21.63
N GLU A 40 -5.75 -6.16 22.37
CA GLU A 40 -4.54 -6.83 21.87
C GLU A 40 -4.80 -8.30 21.52
N THR A 41 -5.65 -8.98 22.29
CA THR A 41 -6.04 -10.38 22.00
C THR A 41 -6.74 -10.50 20.64
N TYR A 42 -7.50 -9.48 20.25
CA TYR A 42 -8.19 -9.46 18.96
C TYR A 42 -7.28 -9.04 17.81
N ARG A 43 -6.29 -8.16 18.05
CA ARG A 43 -5.23 -7.88 17.06
C ARG A 43 -4.45 -9.15 16.70
N GLN A 44 -4.11 -9.96 17.70
CA GLN A 44 -3.47 -11.26 17.48
C GLN A 44 -4.36 -12.21 16.66
N LYS A 45 -5.67 -12.26 16.94
CA LYS A 45 -6.63 -13.04 16.13
C LYS A 45 -6.67 -12.58 14.68
N VAL A 46 -6.64 -11.28 14.41
CA VAL A 46 -6.60 -10.74 13.04
C VAL A 46 -5.38 -11.26 12.30
N ARG A 47 -4.18 -11.21 12.92
CA ARG A 47 -2.96 -11.75 12.30
C ARG A 47 -3.03 -13.24 12.05
N MET A 48 -3.47 -14.01 13.04
CA MET A 48 -3.67 -15.45 12.91
C MET A 48 -4.58 -15.80 11.73
N TYR A 49 -5.71 -15.11 11.58
CA TYR A 49 -6.62 -15.35 10.44
C TYR A 49 -6.03 -14.91 9.10
N LEU A 50 -5.23 -13.84 9.07
CA LEU A 50 -4.49 -13.43 7.87
C LEU A 50 -3.47 -14.49 7.44
N ASP A 51 -2.67 -15.00 8.39
CA ASP A 51 -1.66 -16.03 8.14
C ASP A 51 -2.31 -17.35 7.69
N ALA A 52 -3.51 -17.65 8.19
CA ALA A 52 -4.32 -18.79 7.78
C ALA A 52 -5.07 -18.60 6.45
N ASN A 53 -4.87 -17.47 5.74
CA ASN A 53 -5.60 -17.08 4.53
C ASN A 53 -7.13 -16.99 4.69
N ASN A 54 -7.65 -16.85 5.92
CA ASN A 54 -9.07 -16.68 6.21
C ASN A 54 -9.42 -15.19 6.31
N TYR A 55 -9.51 -14.55 5.15
CA TYR A 55 -9.62 -13.09 5.07
C TYR A 55 -10.97 -12.53 5.53
N GLU A 56 -12.06 -13.29 5.40
CA GLU A 56 -13.39 -12.86 5.86
C GLU A 56 -13.45 -12.76 7.39
N SER A 57 -12.91 -13.77 8.08
CA SER A 57 -12.83 -13.77 9.54
C SER A 57 -11.85 -12.69 10.03
N ALA A 58 -10.72 -12.53 9.34
CA ALA A 58 -9.75 -11.47 9.65
C ALA A 58 -10.39 -10.08 9.54
N LEU A 59 -11.10 -9.80 8.44
CA LEU A 59 -11.78 -8.53 8.20
C LEU A 59 -12.87 -8.25 9.24
N PHE A 60 -13.65 -9.27 9.60
CA PHE A 60 -14.69 -9.14 10.63
C PHE A 60 -14.12 -8.66 11.97
N TRP A 61 -13.03 -9.29 12.43
CA TRP A 61 -12.39 -8.92 13.69
C TRP A 61 -11.63 -7.59 13.59
N ALA A 62 -10.95 -7.33 12.47
CA ALA A 62 -10.21 -6.09 12.25
C ALA A 62 -11.13 -4.87 12.35
N ASP A 63 -12.33 -4.94 11.74
CA ASP A 63 -13.31 -3.87 11.83
C ASP A 63 -13.73 -3.59 13.28
N LYS A 64 -13.96 -4.62 14.09
CA LYS A 64 -14.31 -4.45 15.51
C LYS A 64 -13.15 -3.85 16.30
N VAL A 65 -11.93 -4.31 16.07
CA VAL A 65 -10.71 -3.79 16.70
C VAL A 65 -10.53 -2.29 16.40
N ALA A 66 -10.67 -1.88 15.13
CA ALA A 66 -10.48 -0.49 14.72
C ALA A 66 -11.51 0.47 15.33
N ASN A 67 -12.73 0.00 15.60
CA ASN A 67 -13.74 0.78 16.31
C ASN A 67 -13.48 0.79 17.83
N MET A 68 -13.11 -0.34 18.42
CA MET A 68 -12.79 -0.45 19.86
C MET A 68 -11.55 0.37 20.26
N SER A 69 -10.59 0.56 19.35
CA SER A 69 -9.38 1.35 19.62
C SER A 69 -9.56 2.86 19.53
N GLY A 70 -10.78 3.35 19.32
CA GLY A 70 -11.04 4.79 19.16
C GLY A 70 -10.53 5.35 17.83
N GLY A 71 -10.24 4.48 16.86
CA GLY A 71 -9.78 4.87 15.54
C GLY A 71 -8.27 5.04 15.41
N ASP A 72 -7.48 4.25 16.14
CA ASP A 72 -6.03 4.17 15.96
C ASP A 72 -5.68 3.88 14.48
N PRO A 73 -4.83 4.68 13.82
CA PRO A 73 -4.41 4.47 12.44
C PRO A 73 -3.87 3.07 12.16
N ARG A 74 -3.24 2.43 13.16
CA ARG A 74 -2.71 1.05 13.06
C ARG A 74 -3.80 0.03 12.81
N ASP A 75 -4.92 0.16 13.50
CA ASP A 75 -6.01 -0.80 13.37
C ASP A 75 -6.77 -0.58 12.06
N TRP A 76 -6.92 0.67 11.62
CA TRP A 76 -7.47 0.97 10.29
C TRP A 76 -6.58 0.49 9.14
N TYR A 77 -5.25 0.55 9.31
CA TYR A 77 -4.32 -0.08 8.38
C TYR A 77 -4.61 -1.58 8.25
N TRP A 78 -4.80 -2.29 9.37
CA TRP A 78 -5.10 -3.73 9.34
C TRP A 78 -6.46 -4.06 8.70
N VAL A 79 -7.49 -3.21 8.89
CA VAL A 79 -8.76 -3.34 8.16
C VAL A 79 -8.52 -3.23 6.65
N ALA A 80 -7.78 -2.20 6.22
CA ALA A 80 -7.46 -2.03 4.80
C ALA A 80 -6.59 -3.17 4.26
N GLN A 81 -5.66 -3.69 5.05
CA GLN A 81 -4.81 -4.84 4.70
C GLN A 81 -5.65 -6.11 4.48
N CYS A 82 -6.64 -6.36 5.35
CA CYS A 82 -7.59 -7.47 5.17
C CYS A 82 -8.40 -7.31 3.87
N MET A 83 -8.87 -6.08 3.57
CA MET A 83 -9.57 -5.79 2.32
C MET A 83 -8.66 -6.00 1.09
N TYR A 84 -7.40 -5.58 1.16
CA TYR A 84 -6.42 -5.79 0.09
C TYR A 84 -6.21 -7.28 -0.18
N ARG A 85 -5.99 -8.09 0.87
CA ARG A 85 -5.85 -9.56 0.75
C ARG A 85 -7.12 -10.22 0.21
N SER A 86 -8.28 -9.66 0.50
CA SER A 86 -9.58 -10.07 -0.05
C SER A 86 -9.84 -9.57 -1.48
N ARG A 87 -8.86 -8.94 -2.14
CA ARG A 87 -8.96 -8.32 -3.49
C ARG A 87 -9.99 -7.19 -3.60
N GLN A 88 -10.35 -6.55 -2.49
CA GLN A 88 -11.30 -5.43 -2.44
C GLN A 88 -10.59 -4.08 -2.52
N TYR A 89 -9.80 -3.89 -3.58
CA TYR A 89 -8.83 -2.80 -3.68
C TYR A 89 -9.45 -1.39 -3.60
N HIS A 90 -10.53 -1.13 -4.32
CA HIS A 90 -11.21 0.17 -4.26
C HIS A 90 -11.75 0.48 -2.86
N ARG A 91 -12.33 -0.52 -2.18
CA ARG A 91 -12.86 -0.34 -0.81
C ARG A 91 -11.75 -0.01 0.17
N ALA A 92 -10.61 -0.68 0.06
CA ALA A 92 -9.44 -0.41 0.90
C ALA A 92 -8.89 1.01 0.67
N ALA A 93 -8.72 1.42 -0.59
CA ALA A 93 -8.22 2.75 -0.92
C ALA A 93 -9.18 3.86 -0.44
N ILE A 94 -10.49 3.70 -0.65
CA ILE A 94 -11.51 4.66 -0.18
C ILE A 94 -11.52 4.73 1.35
N LEU A 95 -11.41 3.59 2.05
CA LEU A 95 -11.36 3.56 3.51
C LEU A 95 -10.20 4.40 4.04
N ILE A 96 -8.98 4.19 3.50
CA ILE A 96 -7.78 4.92 3.91
C ILE A 96 -7.95 6.42 3.69
N ARG A 97 -8.43 6.81 2.50
CA ARG A 97 -8.66 8.22 2.11
C ARG A 97 -9.73 8.90 2.95
N ASN A 98 -10.84 8.23 3.21
CA ASN A 98 -11.94 8.77 4.03
C ASN A 98 -11.50 9.02 5.47
N LYS A 99 -10.53 8.27 5.97
CA LYS A 99 -9.92 8.46 7.29
C LYS A 99 -8.78 9.49 7.28
N GLY A 100 -8.40 10.04 6.11
CA GLY A 100 -7.27 10.96 5.96
C GLY A 100 -5.91 10.33 6.28
N LEU A 101 -5.83 8.99 6.24
CA LEU A 101 -4.62 8.27 6.64
C LEU A 101 -3.57 8.24 5.53
N ASP A 102 -3.97 8.43 4.28
CA ASP A 102 -3.08 8.58 3.12
C ASP A 102 -2.14 9.78 3.22
N LYS A 103 -2.56 10.85 3.91
CA LYS A 103 -1.75 12.06 4.11
C LYS A 103 -0.94 12.06 5.40
N THR A 104 -1.43 11.36 6.42
CA THR A 104 -0.87 11.43 7.78
C THR A 104 0.11 10.29 8.06
N GLN A 105 -0.14 9.11 7.49
CA GLN A 105 0.60 7.89 7.75
C GLN A 105 1.21 7.31 6.47
N PRO A 106 2.55 7.33 6.32
CA PRO A 106 3.23 6.84 5.11
C PRO A 106 2.93 5.36 4.79
N LEU A 107 2.67 4.53 5.80
CA LEU A 107 2.31 3.13 5.56
C LEU A 107 0.91 2.99 4.95
N CYS A 108 -0.04 3.81 5.41
CA CYS A 108 -1.38 3.87 4.85
C CYS A 108 -1.36 4.48 3.44
N GLN A 109 -0.52 5.49 3.21
CA GLN A 109 -0.23 6.05 1.88
C GLN A 109 0.26 4.95 0.92
N TRP A 110 1.24 4.16 1.35
CA TRP A 110 1.78 3.04 0.58
C TRP A 110 0.70 2.02 0.24
N LEU A 111 -0.11 1.59 1.23
CA LEU A 111 -1.16 0.61 1.02
C LEU A 111 -2.28 1.14 0.10
N ALA A 112 -2.66 2.42 0.23
CA ALA A 112 -3.62 3.05 -0.67
C ALA A 112 -3.10 3.09 -2.12
N GLY A 113 -1.84 3.50 -2.32
CA GLY A 113 -1.20 3.46 -3.63
C GLY A 113 -1.14 2.05 -4.21
N LEU A 114 -0.84 1.04 -3.38
CA LEU A 114 -0.80 -0.37 -3.79
C LEU A 114 -2.19 -0.85 -4.23
N CYS A 115 -3.23 -0.51 -3.48
CA CYS A 115 -4.61 -0.81 -3.85
C CYS A 115 -4.98 -0.16 -5.21
N LEU A 116 -4.62 1.10 -5.42
CA LEU A 116 -4.91 1.81 -6.67
C LEU A 116 -4.14 1.23 -7.87
N LEU A 117 -2.90 0.79 -7.67
CA LEU A 117 -2.13 0.09 -8.69
C LEU A 117 -2.85 -1.20 -9.14
N GLU A 118 -3.27 -2.04 -8.18
CA GLU A 118 -3.99 -3.29 -8.48
C GLU A 118 -5.38 -3.03 -9.07
N ALA A 119 -6.01 -1.91 -8.71
CA ALA A 119 -7.25 -1.42 -9.30
C ALA A 119 -7.07 -0.75 -10.68
N LYS A 120 -5.84 -0.72 -11.21
CA LYS A 120 -5.47 -0.07 -12.49
C LYS A 120 -5.75 1.45 -12.56
N GLN A 121 -5.85 2.10 -11.41
CA GLN A 121 -6.01 3.55 -11.30
C GLN A 121 -4.64 4.21 -11.12
N TYR A 122 -3.81 4.15 -12.17
CA TYR A 122 -2.39 4.52 -12.11
C TYR A 122 -2.16 6.02 -11.83
N ASN A 123 -2.97 6.89 -12.42
CA ASN A 123 -2.86 8.34 -12.19
C ASN A 123 -3.21 8.71 -10.74
N ASP A 124 -4.25 8.09 -10.18
CA ASP A 124 -4.63 8.30 -8.78
C ASP A 124 -3.57 7.74 -7.82
N ALA A 125 -2.99 6.58 -8.14
CA ALA A 125 -1.88 6.01 -7.39
C ALA A 125 -0.69 6.97 -7.36
N LEU A 126 -0.33 7.55 -8.52
CA LEU A 126 0.76 8.51 -8.62
C LEU A 126 0.50 9.78 -7.83
N LEU A 127 -0.74 10.29 -7.86
CA LEU A 127 -1.14 11.46 -7.07
C LEU A 127 -0.96 11.23 -5.57
N ILE A 128 -1.40 10.07 -5.06
CA ILE A 128 -1.23 9.73 -3.64
C ILE A 128 0.25 9.55 -3.29
N LEU A 129 1.06 8.93 -4.15
CA LEU A 129 2.47 8.63 -3.86
C LEU A 129 3.41 9.83 -3.99
N SER A 130 3.05 10.86 -4.76
CA SER A 130 3.90 12.04 -4.93
C SER A 130 3.78 13.06 -3.80
N ASN A 131 2.81 12.94 -2.89
CA ASN A 131 2.54 13.93 -1.83
C ASN A 131 2.32 15.36 -2.35
N ASP A 132 1.93 15.53 -3.61
CA ASP A 132 1.76 16.84 -4.24
C ASP A 132 0.42 17.45 -3.76
N GLU A 133 0.45 18.25 -2.68
CA GLU A 133 -0.64 19.18 -2.37
C GLU A 133 -0.63 20.45 -3.26
N GLU A 134 0.40 20.65 -4.10
CA GLU A 134 0.54 21.86 -4.94
C GLU A 134 -0.33 21.89 -6.22
N VAL A 135 -1.28 20.96 -6.42
CA VAL A 135 -2.10 20.93 -7.66
C VAL A 135 -3.57 21.37 -7.46
N LEU A 136 -4.02 21.64 -6.23
CA LEU A 136 -5.42 22.04 -5.98
C LEU A 136 -5.62 23.54 -5.78
N GLY A 137 -4.77 24.37 -6.38
CA GLY A 137 -4.83 25.81 -6.23
C GLY A 137 -4.44 26.58 -7.48
N THR A 138 -5.05 26.32 -8.64
CA THR A 138 -5.46 27.32 -9.65
C THR A 138 -5.93 26.66 -10.94
N ASN A 139 -7.16 26.98 -11.33
CA ASN A 139 -7.71 27.06 -12.69
C ASN A 139 -7.32 25.99 -13.73
N ARG A 140 -8.35 25.24 -14.13
CA ARG A 140 -8.48 24.41 -15.35
C ARG A 140 -7.51 24.82 -16.49
N SER A 141 -6.79 23.81 -17.00
CA SER A 141 -5.80 23.84 -18.08
C SER A 141 -4.38 24.23 -17.68
N THR A 142 -3.68 23.31 -17.03
CA THR A 142 -2.22 23.22 -17.12
C THR A 142 -1.81 21.76 -16.92
N THR A 143 -0.92 21.31 -17.79
CA THR A 143 -0.15 20.06 -17.67
C THR A 143 0.17 19.75 -16.22
N VAL A 144 -0.24 18.57 -15.74
CA VAL A 144 0.20 18.06 -14.44
C VAL A 144 1.72 17.95 -14.52
N VAL A 145 2.42 18.95 -13.99
CA VAL A 145 3.85 18.87 -13.75
C VAL A 145 3.98 17.92 -12.57
N VAL A 146 3.93 16.61 -12.86
CA VAL A 146 4.22 15.56 -11.87
C VAL A 146 5.64 15.83 -11.41
N ALA A 147 5.77 16.39 -10.21
CA ALA A 147 7.05 16.75 -9.66
C ALA A 147 7.95 15.51 -9.66
N THR A 148 9.15 15.69 -10.21
CA THR A 148 10.22 14.70 -10.34
C THR A 148 10.87 14.36 -9.00
N ASN A 149 10.14 14.48 -7.89
CA ASN A 149 10.68 14.20 -6.57
C ASN A 149 10.79 12.68 -6.40
N PHE A 150 11.98 12.18 -6.66
CA PHE A 150 12.44 10.81 -6.36
C PHE A 150 12.92 10.66 -4.91
N VAL A 151 12.87 11.75 -4.14
CA VAL A 151 13.28 11.78 -2.74
C VAL A 151 12.03 11.68 -1.88
N ILE A 152 11.90 10.60 -1.12
CA ILE A 152 10.88 10.49 -0.07
C ILE A 152 11.47 11.13 1.18
N PRO A 153 10.79 12.10 1.81
CA PRO A 153 11.25 12.68 3.07
C PRO A 153 11.57 11.60 4.12
N PRO A 154 12.53 11.84 5.02
CA PRO A 154 12.80 10.93 6.13
C PRO A 154 11.51 10.62 6.90
N ILE A 155 11.20 9.33 7.04
CA ILE A 155 10.06 8.88 7.83
C ILE A 155 10.49 8.80 9.29
N GLY A 156 9.81 9.52 10.18
CA GLY A 156 10.03 9.42 11.62
C GLY A 156 9.72 8.01 12.13
N SER A 157 10.50 7.53 13.10
CA SER A 157 10.31 6.20 13.69
C SER A 157 8.97 6.03 14.40
N ASP A 158 8.36 7.14 14.82
CA ASP A 158 7.03 7.26 15.41
C ASP A 158 5.88 6.93 14.43
N LYS A 159 6.12 7.04 13.12
CA LYS A 159 5.13 6.79 12.06
C LYS A 159 5.18 5.38 11.48
N ILE A 160 5.95 4.49 12.10
CA ILE A 160 6.12 3.12 11.63
C ILE A 160 5.06 2.23 12.25
N LEU A 161 4.27 1.60 11.40
CA LEU A 161 3.41 0.49 11.80
C LEU A 161 4.16 -0.79 11.39
N GLU A 162 4.08 -1.78 12.29
CA GLU A 162 4.85 -3.02 12.37
C GLU A 162 5.45 -3.60 11.08
N GLY A 163 6.66 -4.18 11.20
CA GLY A 163 7.33 -4.93 10.13
C GLY A 163 8.15 -4.07 9.16
N PHE A 164 8.00 -2.74 9.22
CA PHE A 164 8.83 -1.80 8.47
C PHE A 164 9.86 -1.10 9.37
N THR A 165 10.98 -0.72 8.78
CA THR A 165 11.86 0.37 9.24
C THR A 165 11.62 1.61 8.38
N PRO A 166 12.08 2.82 8.77
CA PRO A 166 11.91 4.01 7.93
C PRO A 166 12.45 3.79 6.52
N LYS A 167 13.64 3.18 6.43
CA LYS A 167 14.34 2.90 5.17
C LYS A 167 13.56 1.91 4.30
N THR A 168 13.09 0.80 4.88
CA THR A 168 12.32 -0.20 4.11
C THR A 168 10.98 0.36 3.61
N LEU A 169 10.34 1.25 4.36
CA LEU A 169 9.08 1.88 3.92
C LEU A 169 9.32 2.92 2.81
N GLN A 170 10.40 3.69 2.90
CA GLN A 170 10.85 4.56 1.80
C GLN A 170 11.15 3.75 0.54
N SER A 171 11.86 2.62 0.68
CA SER A 171 12.12 1.71 -0.44
C SER A 171 10.82 1.18 -1.04
N ALA A 172 9.87 0.72 -0.21
CA ALA A 172 8.58 0.18 -0.66
C ALA A 172 7.71 1.22 -1.40
N LEU A 173 7.70 2.47 -0.93
CA LEU A 173 7.02 3.58 -1.60
C LEU A 173 7.66 3.90 -2.97
N LEU A 174 9.01 3.94 -3.05
CA LEU A 174 9.73 4.18 -4.30
C LEU A 174 9.54 3.04 -5.30
N LEU A 175 9.62 1.80 -4.84
CA LEU A 175 9.32 0.61 -5.64
C LEU A 175 7.91 0.71 -6.24
N LEU A 176 6.92 1.06 -5.40
CA LEU A 176 5.55 1.20 -5.84
C LEU A 176 5.40 2.33 -6.86
N LYS A 177 6.03 3.49 -6.64
CA LYS A 177 6.04 4.61 -7.58
C LYS A 177 6.69 4.19 -8.92
N GLY A 178 7.77 3.42 -8.88
CA GLY A 178 8.41 2.84 -10.06
C GLY A 178 7.47 1.93 -10.84
N ARG A 179 6.78 0.99 -10.17
CA ARG A 179 5.77 0.11 -10.78
C ARG A 179 4.61 0.90 -11.41
N VAL A 180 4.17 1.98 -10.78
CA VAL A 180 3.15 2.88 -11.36
C VAL A 180 3.69 3.54 -12.64
N TYR A 181 4.91 4.05 -12.62
CA TYR A 181 5.54 4.64 -13.82
C TYR A 181 5.71 3.64 -14.96
N GLU A 182 6.03 2.37 -14.67
CA GLU A 182 6.04 1.31 -15.70
C GLU A 182 4.68 1.13 -16.36
N LYS A 183 3.59 1.14 -15.57
CA LYS A 183 2.22 1.04 -16.11
C LYS A 183 1.77 2.28 -16.88
N LEU A 184 2.49 3.40 -16.72
CA LEU A 184 2.30 4.64 -17.47
C LEU A 184 3.32 4.79 -18.62
N ASP A 185 4.03 3.71 -18.98
CA ASP A 185 5.07 3.69 -20.02
C ASP A 185 6.21 4.70 -19.83
N ASN A 186 6.42 5.18 -18.60
CA ASN A 186 7.48 6.11 -18.25
C ASN A 186 8.69 5.37 -17.68
N ARG A 187 9.38 4.65 -18.57
CA ARG A 187 10.49 3.75 -18.20
C ARG A 187 11.67 4.46 -17.54
N THR A 188 12.00 5.68 -17.95
CA THR A 188 13.12 6.44 -17.37
C THR A 188 12.86 6.76 -15.90
N ARG A 189 11.66 7.29 -15.59
CA ARG A 189 11.26 7.57 -14.21
C ARG A 189 11.10 6.30 -13.37
N ALA A 190 10.61 5.22 -13.98
CA ALA A 190 10.53 3.92 -13.31
C ALA A 190 11.92 3.44 -12.86
N ALA A 191 12.91 3.48 -13.77
CA ALA A 191 14.29 3.10 -13.48
C ALA A 191 14.90 3.94 -12.35
N GLU A 192 14.69 5.26 -12.36
CA GLU A 192 15.14 6.15 -11.29
C GLU A 192 14.49 5.82 -9.94
N CYS A 193 13.19 5.52 -9.92
CA CYS A 193 12.50 5.05 -8.72
C CYS A 193 13.09 3.75 -8.17
N PHE A 194 13.33 2.75 -9.01
CA PHE A 194 13.91 1.47 -8.57
C PHE A 194 15.36 1.62 -8.08
N LYS A 195 16.19 2.42 -8.76
CA LYS A 195 17.55 2.74 -8.30
C LYS A 195 17.54 3.37 -6.91
N ASN A 196 16.64 4.34 -6.67
CA ASN A 196 16.52 4.96 -5.36
C ASN A 196 15.93 4.01 -4.31
N ALA A 197 15.00 3.13 -4.68
CA ALA A 197 14.49 2.10 -3.76
C ALA A 197 15.62 1.21 -3.22
N LEU A 198 16.54 0.77 -4.09
CA LEU A 198 17.70 -0.04 -3.70
C LEU A 198 18.72 0.72 -2.84
N LYS A 199 18.85 2.04 -3.00
CA LYS A 199 19.69 2.86 -2.11
C LYS A 199 19.14 2.90 -0.68
N HIS A 200 17.81 2.89 -0.53
CA HIS A 200 17.19 2.84 0.79
C HIS A 200 17.23 1.44 1.41
N ASP A 201 16.99 0.40 0.62
CA ASP A 201 16.99 -1.00 1.05
C ASP A 201 17.61 -1.89 -0.03
N VAL A 202 18.85 -2.32 0.20
CA VAL A 202 19.58 -3.17 -0.76
C VAL A 202 18.92 -4.54 -0.94
N TYR A 203 18.17 -5.03 0.06
CA TYR A 203 17.46 -6.31 0.02
C TYR A 203 16.14 -6.25 -0.76
N CYS A 204 15.74 -5.09 -1.27
CA CYS A 204 14.55 -4.92 -2.09
C CYS A 204 14.74 -5.54 -3.49
N TYR A 205 14.77 -6.87 -3.55
CA TYR A 205 15.03 -7.63 -4.78
C TYR A 205 14.02 -7.30 -5.89
N GLN A 206 12.77 -6.98 -5.56
CA GLN A 206 11.77 -6.59 -6.56
C GLN A 206 12.20 -5.36 -7.38
N ALA A 207 12.87 -4.39 -6.76
CA ALA A 207 13.39 -3.22 -7.48
C ALA A 207 14.54 -3.61 -8.41
N PHE A 208 15.46 -4.45 -7.93
CA PHE A 208 16.57 -4.98 -8.72
C PHE A 208 16.07 -5.82 -9.91
N ASP A 209 15.17 -6.76 -9.66
CA ASP A 209 14.55 -7.64 -10.66
C ASP A 209 13.82 -6.83 -11.74
N SER A 210 13.13 -5.75 -11.36
CA SER A 210 12.44 -4.87 -12.32
C SER A 210 13.42 -4.13 -13.24
N LEU A 211 14.56 -3.68 -12.71
CA LEU A 211 15.62 -3.05 -13.51
C LEU A 211 16.22 -4.04 -14.53
N VAL A 212 16.51 -5.27 -14.08
CA VAL A 212 17.17 -6.30 -14.89
C VAL A 212 16.21 -6.91 -15.91
N LYS A 213 15.06 -7.43 -15.50
CA LYS A 213 14.10 -8.10 -16.40
C LYS A 213 13.59 -7.20 -17.50
N HIS A 214 13.38 -5.93 -17.19
CA HIS A 214 12.91 -4.98 -18.19
C HIS A 214 14.05 -4.36 -18.99
N GLN A 215 15.32 -4.70 -18.75
CA GLN A 215 16.51 -4.12 -19.42
C GLN A 215 16.59 -2.59 -19.28
N MET A 216 16.25 -2.08 -18.10
CA MET A 216 16.12 -0.63 -17.88
C MET A 216 17.44 0.12 -17.87
N LEU A 217 18.55 -0.61 -17.74
CA LEU A 217 19.89 -0.08 -17.63
C LEU A 217 20.77 -0.66 -18.74
N THR A 218 21.72 0.14 -19.20
CA THR A 218 22.84 -0.33 -20.03
C THR A 218 23.86 -1.08 -19.16
N SER A 219 24.71 -1.90 -19.76
CA SER A 219 25.75 -2.65 -19.02
C SER A 219 26.71 -1.76 -18.22
N SER A 220 26.91 -0.51 -18.65
CA SER A 220 27.70 0.47 -17.88
C SER A 220 26.94 0.94 -16.62
N GLU A 221 25.65 1.23 -16.77
CA GLU A 221 24.78 1.67 -15.66
C GLU A 221 24.54 0.56 -14.64
N GLU A 222 24.52 -0.71 -15.06
CA GLU A 222 24.43 -1.86 -14.16
C GLU A 222 25.65 -1.95 -13.23
N LYS A 223 26.86 -1.74 -13.77
CA LYS A 223 28.10 -1.70 -12.96
C LYS A 223 28.11 -0.50 -12.02
N GLU A 224 27.71 0.66 -12.52
CA GLU A 224 27.59 1.88 -11.72
C GLU A 224 26.57 1.69 -10.59
N LEU A 225 25.44 1.03 -10.86
CA LEU A 225 24.44 0.71 -9.85
C LEU A 225 25.06 -0.09 -8.72
N LEU A 226 25.71 -1.24 -9.01
CA LEU A 226 26.35 -2.07 -7.98
C LEU A 226 27.35 -1.28 -7.12
N MET A 227 28.19 -0.45 -7.75
CA MET A 227 29.17 0.37 -7.05
C MET A 227 28.53 1.46 -6.17
N SER A 228 27.35 1.95 -6.56
CA SER A 228 26.64 3.02 -5.84
C SER A 228 25.80 2.53 -4.65
N LEU A 229 25.50 1.22 -4.56
CA LEU A 229 24.65 0.68 -3.52
C LEU A 229 25.37 0.62 -2.16
N PRO A 230 24.71 1.00 -1.05
CA PRO A 230 25.32 1.08 0.27
C PRO A 230 25.42 -0.29 0.96
N PHE A 231 25.98 -1.30 0.28
CA PHE A 231 26.13 -2.65 0.83
C PHE A 231 26.90 -2.66 2.14
N LYS A 232 27.97 -1.87 2.26
CA LYS A 232 28.78 -1.80 3.49
C LYS A 232 28.02 -1.31 4.72
N GLU A 233 26.95 -0.52 4.52
CA GLU A 233 26.16 0.04 5.61
C GLU A 233 24.96 -0.83 5.98
N GLN A 234 24.47 -1.64 5.03
CA GLN A 234 23.20 -2.38 5.17
C GLN A 234 23.39 -3.89 5.28
N CYS A 235 24.48 -4.44 4.74
CA CYS A 235 24.81 -5.85 4.78
C CYS A 235 25.74 -6.17 5.95
N GLY A 236 25.65 -7.40 6.47
CA GLY A 236 26.65 -7.95 7.40
C GLY A 236 27.95 -8.34 6.70
N GLU A 237 29.02 -8.61 7.46
CA GLU A 237 30.35 -8.94 6.92
C GLU A 237 30.37 -10.15 5.96
N ASN A 238 29.44 -11.09 6.11
CA ASN A 238 29.34 -12.32 5.31
C ASN A 238 28.03 -12.38 4.49
N ASP A 239 27.52 -11.24 4.04
CA ASP A 239 26.32 -11.22 3.23
C ASP A 239 26.57 -11.70 1.80
N LEU A 240 25.68 -12.56 1.32
CA LEU A 240 25.72 -13.11 -0.04
C LEU A 240 25.16 -12.16 -1.11
N LEU A 241 24.41 -11.14 -0.70
CA LEU A 241 23.65 -10.27 -1.60
C LEU A 241 24.51 -9.58 -2.68
N PRO A 242 25.67 -8.97 -2.37
CA PRO A 242 26.48 -8.30 -3.40
C PRO A 242 26.95 -9.28 -4.49
N ALA A 243 27.39 -10.48 -4.08
CA ALA A 243 27.83 -11.53 -5.00
C ALA A 243 26.69 -12.09 -5.85
N VAL A 244 25.49 -12.26 -5.27
CA VAL A 244 24.30 -12.68 -6.02
C VAL A 244 23.91 -11.64 -7.06
N TYR A 245 23.87 -10.36 -6.71
CA TYR A 245 23.53 -9.30 -7.68
C TYR A 245 24.56 -9.20 -8.81
N GLU A 246 25.85 -9.39 -8.51
CA GLU A 246 26.90 -9.44 -9.53
C GLU A 246 26.70 -10.60 -10.51
N ILE A 247 26.39 -11.81 -10.02
CA ILE A 247 26.10 -12.97 -10.88
C ILE A 247 24.89 -12.70 -11.77
N LEU A 248 23.81 -12.14 -11.21
CA LEU A 248 22.57 -11.89 -11.95
C LEU A 248 22.71 -10.82 -13.05
N LEU A 249 23.60 -9.83 -12.88
CA LEU A 249 23.87 -8.80 -13.90
C LEU A 249 24.84 -9.28 -14.99
N ASN A 250 25.80 -10.13 -14.64
CA ASN A 250 26.76 -10.66 -15.61
C ASN A 250 26.12 -11.54 -16.69
N LYS A 251 24.87 -11.99 -16.50
CA LYS A 251 24.03 -12.67 -17.51
C LYS A 251 24.03 -11.96 -18.89
N TYR A 252 24.14 -10.62 -18.92
CA TYR A 252 24.03 -9.84 -20.17
C TYR A 252 25.37 -9.31 -20.70
N GLN A 253 26.48 -9.58 -20.01
CA GLN A 253 27.81 -9.10 -20.38
C GLN A 253 28.60 -10.20 -21.09
N ASN A 254 28.28 -10.44 -22.35
CA ASN A 254 29.09 -11.28 -23.23
C ASN A 254 30.50 -10.69 -23.42
N LEU A 255 31.46 -11.08 -22.57
CA LEU A 255 32.90 -11.00 -22.85
C LEU A 255 33.61 -12.25 -22.27
N PRO A 256 34.36 -13.00 -23.09
CA PRO A 256 35.18 -14.10 -22.59
C PRO A 256 36.38 -13.50 -21.85
N GLN A 257 36.43 -13.61 -20.50
CA GLN A 257 37.67 -13.73 -19.67
C GLN A 257 37.53 -13.36 -18.18
N THR A 258 36.36 -13.01 -17.62
CA THR A 258 36.24 -12.94 -16.16
C THR A 258 36.03 -14.34 -15.57
N PRO A 259 36.76 -14.74 -14.51
CA PRO A 259 36.44 -15.95 -13.76
C PRO A 259 34.98 -15.85 -13.30
N VAL A 260 34.18 -16.90 -13.54
CA VAL A 260 32.82 -16.97 -13.02
C VAL A 260 32.87 -16.70 -11.51
N PRO A 261 32.14 -15.68 -11.00
CA PRO A 261 32.17 -15.37 -9.58
C PRO A 261 31.85 -16.61 -8.76
N ALA A 262 32.68 -16.90 -7.76
CA ALA A 262 32.45 -18.03 -6.86
C ALA A 262 31.07 -17.91 -6.21
N LEU A 263 30.37 -19.03 -6.05
CA LEU A 263 29.09 -19.00 -5.34
C LEU A 263 29.33 -18.53 -3.90
N PRO A 264 28.49 -17.62 -3.38
CA PRO A 264 28.66 -17.13 -2.02
C PRO A 264 28.37 -18.21 -0.97
N HIS A 265 27.68 -19.31 -1.34
CA HIS A 265 27.45 -20.44 -0.45
C HIS A 265 27.38 -21.76 -1.25
N PRO A 266 27.97 -22.87 -0.78
CA PRO A 266 28.04 -24.13 -1.53
C PRO A 266 26.68 -24.79 -1.83
N ARG A 267 25.63 -24.48 -1.06
CA ARG A 267 24.26 -24.96 -1.32
C ARG A 267 23.47 -24.12 -2.33
N LEU A 268 24.05 -23.04 -2.86
CA LEU A 268 23.42 -22.24 -3.91
C LEU A 268 23.75 -22.76 -5.32
N VAL A 269 24.40 -23.92 -5.43
CA VAL A 269 24.70 -24.55 -6.73
C VAL A 269 23.42 -24.88 -7.49
N ASP A 270 22.45 -25.50 -6.81
CA ASP A 270 21.19 -25.96 -7.41
C ASP A 270 20.07 -24.89 -7.38
N ASN A 271 20.44 -23.61 -7.19
CA ASN A 271 19.48 -22.52 -7.14
C ASN A 271 19.08 -22.11 -8.56
N LEU A 272 17.79 -22.24 -8.90
CA LEU A 272 17.27 -22.08 -10.25
C LEU A 272 17.60 -20.72 -10.90
N ASP A 273 17.53 -19.62 -10.14
CA ASP A 273 17.80 -18.28 -10.67
C ASP A 273 19.30 -18.06 -10.96
N LEU A 274 20.19 -18.58 -10.10
CA LEU A 274 21.63 -18.52 -10.32
C LEU A 274 22.11 -19.49 -11.40
N GLU A 275 21.50 -20.67 -11.51
CA GLU A 275 21.77 -21.61 -12.61
C GLU A 275 21.38 -21.01 -13.96
N ALA A 276 20.17 -20.45 -14.05
CA ALA A 276 19.69 -19.78 -15.26
C ALA A 276 20.56 -18.57 -15.64
N ALA A 277 21.13 -17.86 -14.67
CA ALA A 277 22.06 -16.75 -14.93
C ALA A 277 23.44 -17.21 -15.43
N ARG A 278 23.83 -18.47 -15.19
CA ARG A 278 25.14 -19.04 -15.56
C ARG A 278 25.15 -19.87 -16.84
N ALA A 279 23.99 -20.40 -17.22
CA ALA A 279 23.86 -21.30 -18.36
C ALA A 279 23.68 -20.58 -19.71
N GLU A 280 23.40 -19.28 -19.69
CA GLU A 280 23.21 -18.40 -20.85
C GLU A 280 24.46 -17.55 -21.13
#